data_AF-Q7NNH1-F1
#
_entry.id   AF-Q7NNH1-F1
#
_cell.length_a   1.000
_cell.length_b   1.000
_cell.length_c   1.000
_cell.angle_alpha   90.00
_cell.angle_beta   90.00
_cell.angle_gamma   90.00
#
_symmetry.space_group_name_H-M   'P 1'
#
loop_
_entity.id
_entity.type
_entity.pdbx_description
1 polymer ?
#
loop_
_entity_poly.entity_id
_entity_poly.type
_entity_poly.pdbx_seq_one_letter_code
_entity_poly.pdbx_strand_id
1 'polypeptide(L)'
;MRQSEPSLKDLLTELVGQFEQLVVQHIRLARQEFTADGQKLAFHAGGVVLGLLLLVLGMAFAGVALLVGLQLVLPTWAAAIVVALLFLSSGSLIAAGSMRNLKRNSPGRAIEEAQETITWLIRRK
;
A
#
# COMPACT_ATOMS: atom_id res chain seq x y z
N MET A 1 -42.91 49.10 -16.34
CA MET A 1 -42.43 47.84 -15.74
C MET A 1 -40.97 48.07 -15.34
N ARG A 2 -40.68 48.44 -14.08
CA ARG A 2 -39.30 48.62 -13.60
C ARG A 2 -38.81 47.27 -13.10
N GLN A 3 -37.78 46.75 -13.73
CA GLN A 3 -37.05 45.56 -13.28
C GLN A 3 -36.32 45.96 -12.00
N SER A 4 -36.64 45.28 -10.89
CA SER A 4 -35.90 45.42 -9.64
C SER A 4 -34.50 44.87 -9.90
N GLU A 5 -33.49 45.74 -9.91
CA GLU A 5 -32.10 45.31 -10.02
C GLU A 5 -31.81 44.30 -8.88
N PRO A 6 -31.19 43.14 -9.19
CA PRO A 6 -30.86 42.17 -8.17
C PRO A 6 -29.97 42.85 -7.13
N SER A 7 -30.39 42.80 -5.87
CA SER A 7 -29.62 43.43 -4.82
C SER A 7 -28.32 42.65 -4.63
N LEU A 8 -27.25 43.30 -4.19
CA LEU A 8 -25.98 42.65 -3.82
C LEU A 8 -26.17 41.45 -2.87
N LYS A 9 -27.26 41.44 -2.09
CA LYS A 9 -27.62 40.33 -1.20
C LYS A 9 -28.13 39.11 -1.97
N ASP A 10 -28.86 39.30 -3.06
CA ASP A 10 -29.39 38.21 -3.87
C ASP A 10 -28.26 37.51 -4.65
N LEU A 11 -27.31 38.27 -5.21
CA LEU A 11 -26.14 37.72 -5.91
C LEU A 11 -25.21 36.92 -4.96
N LEU A 12 -24.99 37.42 -3.73
CA LEU A 12 -24.22 36.69 -2.72
C LEU A 12 -24.91 35.40 -2.28
N THR A 13 -26.24 35.44 -2.13
CA THR A 13 -27.03 34.26 -1.77
C THR A 13 -26.97 33.19 -2.87
N GLU A 14 -26.99 33.62 -4.13
CA GLU A 14 -26.89 32.72 -5.29
C GLU A 14 -25.48 32.14 -5.46
N LEU A 15 -24.42 32.92 -5.23
CA LEU A 15 -23.03 32.45 -5.23
C LEU A 15 -22.74 31.41 -4.13
N VAL A 16 -23.25 31.63 -2.92
CA VAL A 16 -23.12 30.68 -1.80
C VAL A 16 -23.88 29.39 -2.11
N GLY A 17 -25.09 29.49 -2.67
CA GLY A 17 -25.86 28.32 -3.10
C GLY A 17 -25.17 27.52 -4.21
N GLN A 18 -24.55 28.17 -5.19
CA GLN A 18 -23.77 27.51 -6.24
C GLN A 18 -22.51 26.83 -5.71
N PHE A 19 -21.82 27.46 -4.75
CA PHE A 19 -20.64 26.86 -4.12
C PHE A 19 -21.00 25.61 -3.30
N GLU A 20 -22.10 25.64 -2.56
CA GLU A 20 -22.60 24.49 -1.80
C GLU A 20 -22.94 23.30 -2.72
N GLN A 21 -23.59 23.57 -3.86
CA GLN A 21 -23.88 22.55 -4.86
C GLN A 21 -22.61 21.97 -5.50
N LEU A 22 -21.58 22.78 -5.76
CA LEU A 22 -20.30 22.34 -6.30
C LEU A 22 -19.54 21.42 -5.32
N VAL A 23 -19.53 21.78 -4.03
CA VAL A 23 -18.91 20.99 -2.96
C VAL A 23 -19.60 19.64 -2.82
N VAL A 24 -20.93 19.61 -2.81
CA VAL A 24 -21.71 18.37 -2.75
C VAL A 24 -21.44 17.48 -3.98
N GLN A 25 -21.30 18.07 -5.16
CA GLN A 25 -20.92 17.32 -6.37
C GLN A 25 -19.51 16.72 -6.27
N HIS A 26 -18.52 17.48 -5.81
CA HIS A 26 -17.14 16.98 -5.66
C HIS A 26 -17.05 15.87 -4.61
N ILE A 27 -17.78 15.97 -3.51
CA ILE A 27 -17.85 14.89 -2.49
C ILE A 27 -18.49 13.63 -3.09
N ARG A 28 -19.54 13.79 -3.91
CA ARG A 28 -20.21 12.66 -4.57
C ARG A 28 -19.30 11.98 -5.60
N LEU A 29 -18.59 12.76 -6.40
CA LEU A 29 -17.58 12.28 -7.37
C LEU A 29 -16.41 11.60 -6.66
N ALA A 30 -15.83 12.26 -5.64
CA ALA A 30 -14.77 11.69 -4.83
C ALA A 30 -15.20 10.35 -4.23
N ARG A 31 -16.40 10.25 -3.67
CA ARG A 31 -16.92 8.99 -3.10
C ARG A 31 -17.04 7.87 -4.15
N GLN A 32 -17.47 8.20 -5.38
CA GLN A 32 -17.55 7.23 -6.49
C GLN A 32 -16.16 6.77 -6.94
N GLU A 33 -15.21 7.69 -7.06
CA GLU A 33 -13.83 7.38 -7.45
C GLU A 33 -13.11 6.57 -6.36
N PHE A 34 -13.25 6.97 -5.08
CA PHE A 34 -12.73 6.21 -3.95
C PHE A 34 -13.31 4.78 -3.85
N THR A 35 -14.58 4.57 -4.21
CA THR A 35 -15.17 3.21 -4.20
C THR A 35 -14.74 2.40 -5.40
N ALA A 36 -14.62 3.01 -6.58
CA ALA A 36 -14.13 2.36 -7.79
C ALA A 36 -12.64 1.97 -7.66
N ASP A 37 -11.81 2.86 -7.14
CA ASP A 37 -10.39 2.62 -6.87
C ASP A 37 -10.20 1.66 -5.70
N GLY A 38 -11.01 1.79 -4.66
CA GLY A 38 -11.02 0.89 -3.51
C GLY A 38 -11.37 -0.55 -3.89
N GLN A 39 -12.37 -0.77 -4.77
CA GLN A 39 -12.69 -2.11 -5.28
C GLN A 39 -11.58 -2.69 -6.14
N LYS A 40 -10.97 -1.88 -7.00
CA LYS A 40 -9.82 -2.31 -7.81
C LYS A 40 -8.64 -2.69 -6.90
N LEU A 41 -8.31 -1.88 -5.90
CA LEU A 41 -7.27 -2.21 -4.93
C LEU A 41 -7.60 -3.47 -4.13
N ALA A 42 -8.86 -3.63 -3.70
CA ALA A 42 -9.29 -4.79 -2.92
C ALA A 42 -9.20 -6.09 -3.73
N PHE A 43 -9.59 -6.08 -5.01
CA PHE A 43 -9.48 -7.24 -5.89
C PHE A 43 -8.01 -7.65 -6.08
N HIS A 44 -7.12 -6.70 -6.34
CA HIS A 44 -5.69 -6.96 -6.47
C HIS A 44 -5.07 -7.41 -5.13
N ALA A 45 -5.49 -6.83 -4.00
CA ALA A 45 -5.03 -7.23 -2.67
C ALA A 45 -5.43 -8.66 -2.32
N GLY A 46 -6.65 -9.09 -2.68
CA GLY A 46 -7.10 -10.48 -2.51
C GLY A 46 -6.25 -11.47 -3.30
N GLY A 47 -5.91 -11.14 -4.55
CA GLY A 47 -5.02 -11.95 -5.39
C GLY A 47 -3.60 -12.06 -4.83
N VAL A 48 -3.06 -11.00 -4.21
CA VAL A 48 -1.72 -11.01 -3.60
C VAL A 48 -1.64 -12.00 -2.42
N VAL A 49 -2.67 -12.06 -1.56
CA VAL A 49 -2.67 -12.99 -0.42
C VAL A 49 -2.72 -14.44 -0.89
N LEU A 50 -3.62 -14.76 -1.82
CA LEU A 50 -3.71 -16.11 -2.40
C LEU A 50 -2.43 -16.48 -3.14
N GLY A 51 -1.88 -15.56 -3.94
CA GLY A 51 -0.62 -15.75 -4.64
C GLY A 51 0.54 -16.02 -3.69
N LEU A 52 0.64 -15.27 -2.59
CA LEU A 52 1.67 -15.48 -1.58
C LEU A 52 1.51 -16.85 -0.90
N LEU A 53 0.28 -17.26 -0.58
CA LEU A 53 0.01 -18.56 0.01
C LEU A 53 0.43 -19.71 -0.92
N LEU A 54 0.07 -19.62 -2.21
CA LEU A 54 0.48 -20.59 -3.23
C LEU A 54 2.00 -20.62 -3.41
N LEU A 55 2.65 -19.46 -3.36
CA LEU A 55 4.11 -19.34 -3.50
C LEU A 55 4.82 -19.98 -2.31
N VAL A 56 4.36 -19.72 -1.08
CA VAL A 56 4.90 -20.37 0.14
C VAL A 56 4.71 -21.89 0.06
N LEU A 57 3.53 -22.35 -0.35
CA LEU A 57 3.24 -23.76 -0.49
C LEU A 57 4.12 -24.42 -1.56
N GLY A 58 4.25 -23.78 -2.73
CA GLY A 58 5.13 -24.23 -3.81
C GLY A 58 6.59 -24.31 -3.37
N MET A 59 7.06 -23.34 -2.59
CA MET A 59 8.42 -23.33 -2.04
C MET A 59 8.64 -24.49 -1.05
N ALA A 60 7.64 -24.82 -0.23
CA ALA A 60 7.69 -25.97 0.67
C ALA A 60 7.81 -27.29 -0.10
N PHE A 61 6.97 -27.49 -1.12
CA PHE A 61 7.05 -28.67 -1.99
C PHE A 61 8.37 -28.75 -2.76
N ALA A 62 8.90 -27.62 -3.23
CA ALA A 62 10.21 -27.57 -3.87
C ALA A 62 11.33 -28.00 -2.92
N GLY A 63 11.27 -27.60 -1.65
CA GLY A 63 12.21 -28.04 -0.61
C GLY A 63 12.15 -29.57 -0.38
N VAL A 64 10.95 -30.14 -0.30
CA VAL A 64 10.75 -31.60 -0.18
C VAL A 64 11.27 -32.33 -1.41
N ALA A 65 10.94 -31.84 -2.62
CA ALA A 65 11.40 -32.44 -3.87
C ALA A 65 12.93 -32.43 -3.97
N LEU A 66 13.57 -31.33 -3.59
CA LEU A 66 15.03 -31.22 -3.56
C LEU A 66 15.64 -32.18 -2.54
N LEU A 67 15.04 -32.28 -1.34
CA LEU A 67 15.48 -33.21 -0.31
C LEU A 67 15.44 -34.66 -0.79
N VAL A 68 14.29 -35.10 -1.32
CA VAL A 68 14.11 -36.46 -1.85
C VAL A 68 15.02 -36.71 -3.05
N GLY A 69 15.20 -35.72 -3.93
CA GLY A 69 16.14 -35.77 -5.04
C GLY A 69 17.59 -35.98 -4.58
N LEU A 70 18.02 -35.27 -3.55
CA LEU A 70 19.38 -35.38 -3.01
C LEU A 70 19.61 -36.68 -2.23
N GLN A 71 18.57 -37.29 -1.66
CA GLN A 71 18.67 -38.59 -0.99
C GLN A 71 19.15 -39.72 -1.92
N LEU A 72 18.98 -39.58 -3.24
CA LEU A 72 19.47 -40.55 -4.23
C LEU A 72 21.00 -40.61 -4.30
N VAL A 73 21.69 -39.53 -3.89
CA VAL A 73 23.14 -39.39 -4.01
C VAL A 73 23.85 -39.13 -2.67
N LEU A 74 23.12 -38.68 -1.65
CA LEU A 74 23.62 -38.32 -0.32
C LEU A 74 22.77 -38.95 0.79
N PRO A 75 23.35 -39.22 1.97
CA PRO A 75 22.55 -39.63 3.12
C PRO A 75 21.56 -38.53 3.53
N THR A 76 20.42 -38.94 4.09
CA THR A 76 19.28 -38.08 4.46
C THR A 76 19.69 -36.85 5.28
N TRP A 77 20.58 -37.02 6.26
CA TRP A 77 21.05 -35.92 7.10
C TRP A 77 21.85 -34.87 6.31
N ALA A 78 22.70 -35.29 5.38
CA ALA A 78 23.51 -34.39 4.55
C ALA A 78 22.63 -33.66 3.53
N ALA A 79 21.68 -34.37 2.93
CA ALA A 79 20.67 -33.78 2.04
C ALA A 79 19.89 -32.66 2.76
N ALA A 80 19.43 -32.91 3.99
CA ALA A 80 18.71 -31.91 4.78
C ALA A 80 19.55 -30.66 5.07
N ILE A 81 20.83 -30.82 5.40
CA ILE A 81 21.74 -29.69 5.63
C ILE A 81 21.92 -28.84 4.38
N VAL A 82 22.09 -29.48 3.20
CA VAL A 82 22.25 -28.75 1.93
C VAL A 82 21.01 -27.94 1.59
N VAL A 83 19.82 -28.55 1.69
CA VAL A 83 18.55 -27.84 1.44
C VAL A 83 18.37 -26.69 2.43
N ALA A 84 18.66 -26.91 3.72
CA ALA A 84 18.57 -25.86 4.73
C ALA A 84 19.51 -24.68 4.42
N LEU A 85 20.76 -24.96 4.06
CA LEU A 85 21.73 -23.93 3.73
C LEU A 85 21.34 -23.13 2.47
N LEU A 86 20.78 -23.80 1.46
CA LEU A 86 20.28 -23.16 0.24
C LEU A 86 19.14 -22.18 0.54
N PHE A 87 18.19 -22.56 1.39
CA PHE A 87 17.08 -21.70 1.78
C PHE A 87 17.54 -20.56 2.71
N LEU A 88 18.39 -20.84 3.69
CA LEU A 88 18.92 -19.82 4.60
C LEU A 88 19.76 -18.76 3.88
N SER A 89 20.64 -19.19 2.97
CA SER A 89 21.46 -18.25 2.18
C SER A 89 20.58 -17.38 1.27
N SER A 90 19.63 -17.98 0.56
CA SER A 90 18.68 -17.26 -0.28
C SER A 90 17.84 -16.26 0.53
N GLY A 91 17.29 -16.70 1.67
CA GLY A 91 16.52 -15.84 2.58
C GLY A 91 17.37 -14.70 3.14
N SER A 92 18.62 -14.96 3.50
CA SER A 92 19.56 -13.94 3.98
C SER A 92 19.86 -12.87 2.92
N LEU A 93 20.10 -13.28 1.67
CA LEU A 93 20.33 -12.37 0.53
C LEU A 93 19.11 -11.46 0.28
N ILE A 94 17.91 -12.03 0.28
CA ILE A 94 16.66 -11.29 0.08
C ILE A 94 16.43 -10.31 1.25
N ALA A 95 16.59 -10.77 2.48
CA ALA A 95 16.42 -9.94 3.68
C ALA A 95 17.43 -8.78 3.70
N ALA A 96 18.69 -9.06 3.38
CA ALA A 96 19.73 -8.03 3.28
C ALA A 96 19.43 -7.02 2.18
N GLY A 97 18.96 -7.46 1.01
CA GLY A 97 18.54 -6.59 -0.09
C GLY A 97 17.35 -5.70 0.29
N SER A 98 16.33 -6.27 0.93
CA SER A 98 15.17 -5.54 1.43
C SER A 98 15.56 -4.49 2.47
N MET A 99 16.38 -4.86 3.45
CA MET A 99 16.88 -3.91 4.46
C MET A 99 17.70 -2.77 3.85
N ARG A 100 18.51 -3.04 2.82
CA ARG A 100 19.24 -2.00 2.08
C ARG A 100 18.30 -1.04 1.36
N ASN A 101 17.25 -1.56 0.72
CA ASN A 101 16.25 -0.73 0.03
C ASN A 101 15.45 0.14 1.01
N LEU A 102 15.07 -0.41 2.17
CA LEU A 102 14.39 0.34 3.23
C LEU A 102 15.28 1.43 3.83
N LYS A 103 16.58 1.16 4.02
CA LYS A 103 17.54 2.19 4.48
C LYS A 103 17.76 3.29 3.44
N ARG A 104 17.86 2.92 2.16
CA ARG A 104 18.10 3.86 1.05
C ARG A 104 16.88 4.75 0.74
N ASN A 105 15.69 4.18 0.86
CA ASN A 105 14.42 4.89 0.67
C ASN A 105 13.71 5.17 1.99
N SER A 106 14.47 5.26 3.08
CA SER A 106 13.89 5.55 4.40
C SER A 106 13.09 6.84 4.24
N PRO A 107 11.79 6.83 4.56
CA PRO A 107 10.95 8.03 4.52
C PRO A 107 11.30 8.96 5.69
N GLY A 108 12.60 9.05 6.06
CA GLY A 108 13.10 9.95 7.09
C GLY A 108 12.63 11.37 6.83
N ARG A 109 12.71 11.85 5.58
CA ARG A 109 12.18 13.17 5.19
C ARG A 109 10.66 13.27 5.32
N ALA A 110 9.91 12.25 4.91
CA ALA A 110 8.44 12.29 4.99
C ALA A 110 7.94 12.21 6.44
N ILE A 111 8.66 11.48 7.30
CA ILE A 111 8.39 11.39 8.74
C ILE A 111 8.81 12.69 9.44
N GLU A 112 9.92 13.31 9.02
CA GLU A 112 10.41 14.59 9.54
C GLU A 112 9.47 15.74 9.17
N GLU A 113 8.98 15.81 7.93
CA GLU A 113 7.95 16.77 7.51
C GLU A 113 6.62 16.58 8.26
N ALA A 114 6.22 15.32 8.50
CA ALA A 114 5.04 15.02 9.31
C ALA A 114 5.23 15.45 10.79
N GLN A 115 6.43 15.27 11.35
CA GLN A 115 6.77 15.72 12.69
C GLN A 115 6.81 17.25 12.81
N GLU A 116 7.40 17.95 11.83
CA GLU A 116 7.38 19.42 11.77
C GLU A 116 5.95 19.96 11.71
N THR A 117 5.09 19.33 10.91
CA THR A 117 3.68 19.73 10.77
C THR A 117 2.93 19.59 12.10
N ILE A 118 3.12 18.48 12.81
CA ILE A 118 2.48 18.27 14.12
C ILE A 118 3.05 19.24 15.16
N THR A 119 4.36 19.49 15.13
CA THR A 119 5.03 20.40 16.06
C THR A 119 4.56 21.84 15.87
N TRP A 120 4.33 22.26 14.62
CA TRP A 120 3.76 23.57 14.31
C TRP A 120 2.32 23.71 14.81
N LEU A 121 1.51 22.65 14.70
CA LEU A 121 0.13 22.65 15.19
C LEU A 121 0.03 22.74 16.71
N ILE A 122 0.96 22.10 17.43
CA ILE A 122 1.01 22.12 18.89
C ILE A 122 1.51 23.48 19.42
N ARG A 123 2.45 24.13 18.71
CA ARG A 123 3.02 25.44 19.11
C ARG A 123 2.03 26.61 18.90
N ARG A 124 1.02 26.46 18.05
CA ARG A 124 0.08 27.54 17.68
C ARG A 124 -1.14 27.65 18.62
N LYS A 125 -1.19 26.90 19.71
CA LYS A 125 -2.14 27.09 20.82
C LYS A 125 -1.46 27.79 21.99
#